data_AF-A0A958XX78-F1
#
_entry.id   AF-A0A958XX78-F1
#
_cell.length_a   1.000
_cell.length_b   1.000
_cell.length_c   1.000
_cell.angle_alpha   90.00
_cell.angle_beta   90.00
_cell.angle_gamma   90.00
#
_symmetry.space_group_name_H-M   'P 1'
#
loop_
_entity.id
_entity.type
_entity.pdbx_description
1 polymer ?
#
loop_
_entity_poly.entity_id
_entity_poly.type
_entity_poly.pdbx_seq_one_letter_code
_entity_poly.pdbx_strand_id
1 'polypeptide(L)'
;PDIWDDLLGWFRSPVLWAVVALPFLAWGLVALFRRKRTAGHTSNAPARAPAAPVLKPARALADLLQAGAPRAFYDALFKSLQHYLSVRLMLSPVQMTQENVRRQLSERNIPSGTIQDLLSVWQTCEQALFAGQTQATQMPATLRSYEQVLQVLEKSLRS
;
A
#
# COMPACT_ATOMS: atom_id res chain seq x y z
N PRO A 1 -4.77 20.80 -61.92
CA PRO A 1 -5.48 21.08 -60.66
C PRO A 1 -5.92 19.78 -59.96
N ASP A 2 -5.02 18.81 -59.86
CA ASP A 2 -5.39 17.39 -59.68
C ASP A 2 -4.78 16.76 -58.40
N ILE A 3 -3.90 17.50 -57.71
CA ILE A 3 -3.28 17.08 -56.44
C ILE A 3 -4.30 16.90 -55.30
N TRP A 4 -5.43 17.59 -55.37
CA TRP A 4 -6.47 17.48 -54.34
C TRP A 4 -7.27 16.19 -54.48
N ASP A 5 -7.54 15.74 -55.71
CA ASP A 5 -8.28 14.49 -55.99
C ASP A 5 -7.43 13.24 -55.68
N ASP A 6 -6.13 13.28 -55.95
CA ASP A 6 -5.20 12.19 -55.58
C ASP A 6 -5.06 12.03 -54.06
N LEU A 7 -5.07 13.14 -53.31
CA LEU A 7 -5.08 13.11 -51.85
C LEU A 7 -6.37 12.48 -51.30
N LEU A 8 -7.53 12.87 -51.84
CA LEU A 8 -8.84 12.32 -51.47
C LEU A 8 -8.97 10.82 -51.78
N GLY A 9 -8.33 10.35 -52.86
CA GLY A 9 -8.26 8.93 -53.23
C GLY A 9 -7.51 8.06 -52.21
N TRP A 10 -6.42 8.56 -51.65
CA TRP A 10 -5.64 7.85 -50.60
C TRP A 10 -6.43 7.72 -49.28
N PHE A 11 -7.20 8.73 -48.89
CA PHE A 11 -8.04 8.70 -47.68
C PHE A 11 -9.17 7.67 -47.73
N ARG A 12 -9.56 7.20 -48.91
CA ARG A 12 -10.64 6.23 -49.11
C ARG A 12 -10.18 4.77 -48.95
N SER A 13 -8.88 4.53 -48.77
CA SER A 13 -8.36 3.19 -48.53
C SER A 13 -8.63 2.73 -47.09
N PRO A 14 -9.44 1.68 -46.88
CA PRO A 14 -9.79 1.19 -45.53
C PRO A 14 -8.57 0.61 -44.79
N VAL A 15 -7.52 0.22 -45.52
CA VAL A 15 -6.28 -0.31 -44.97
C VAL A 15 -5.47 0.78 -44.25
N LEU A 16 -5.47 2.02 -44.77
CA LEU A 16 -4.81 3.15 -44.13
C LEU A 16 -5.43 3.47 -42.77
N TRP A 17 -6.76 3.50 -42.71
CA TRP A 17 -7.48 3.71 -41.45
C TRP A 17 -7.25 2.57 -40.44
N ALA A 18 -7.13 1.33 -40.89
CA ALA A 18 -6.82 0.19 -40.01
C ALA A 18 -5.42 0.31 -39.38
N VAL A 19 -4.41 0.72 -40.16
CA VAL A 19 -3.03 0.93 -39.68
C VAL A 19 -2.95 2.14 -38.75
N VAL A 20 -3.65 3.23 -39.06
CA VAL A 20 -3.70 4.45 -38.23
C VAL A 20 -4.45 4.23 -36.92
N ALA A 21 -5.50 3.40 -36.91
CA ALA A 21 -6.25 3.07 -35.69
C ALA A 21 -5.48 2.15 -34.73
N LEU A 22 -4.50 1.39 -35.24
CA LEU A 22 -3.71 0.43 -34.48
C LEU A 22 -3.01 1.01 -33.24
N PRO A 23 -2.24 2.13 -33.33
CA PRO A 23 -1.60 2.73 -32.15
C PRO A 23 -2.60 3.26 -31.13
N PHE A 24 -3.76 3.78 -31.56
CA PHE A 24 -4.81 4.26 -30.64
C PHE A 24 -5.47 3.10 -29.89
N LEU A 25 -5.75 1.99 -30.58
CA LEU A 25 -6.27 0.77 -29.95
C LEU A 25 -5.26 0.17 -28.97
N ALA A 26 -3.98 0.10 -29.36
CA ALA A 26 -2.92 -0.39 -28.48
C ALA A 26 -2.79 0.47 -27.22
N TRP A 27 -2.84 1.80 -27.37
CA TRP A 27 -2.78 2.72 -26.23
C TRP A 27 -4.00 2.57 -25.31
N GLY A 28 -5.21 2.41 -25.87
CA GLY A 28 -6.43 2.13 -25.11
C GLY A 28 -6.40 0.80 -24.36
N LEU A 29 -5.92 -0.28 -25.00
CA LEU A 29 -5.72 -1.59 -24.38
C LEU A 29 -4.69 -1.55 -23.25
N VAL A 30 -3.56 -0.89 -23.47
CA VAL A 30 -2.54 -0.67 -22.43
C VAL A 30 -3.10 0.14 -21.28
N ALA A 31 -3.87 1.21 -21.54
CA ALA A 31 -4.52 2.00 -20.51
C ALA A 31 -5.54 1.18 -19.71
N LEU A 32 -6.35 0.34 -20.36
CA LEU A 32 -7.30 -0.59 -19.73
C LEU A 32 -6.59 -1.66 -18.88
N PHE A 33 -5.50 -2.25 -19.38
CA PHE A 33 -4.68 -3.19 -18.63
C PHE A 33 -3.99 -2.53 -17.43
N ARG A 34 -3.49 -1.31 -17.59
CA ARG A 34 -2.95 -0.51 -16.48
C ARG A 34 -4.03 -0.19 -15.46
N ARG A 35 -5.24 0.17 -15.89
CA ARG A 35 -6.39 0.45 -15.01
C ARG A 35 -6.84 -0.77 -14.21
N LYS A 36 -6.76 -1.97 -14.79
CA LYS A 36 -7.00 -3.23 -14.06
C LYS A 36 -5.90 -3.56 -13.05
N ARG A 37 -4.65 -3.15 -13.30
CA ARG A 37 -3.51 -3.33 -12.36
C ARG A 37 -3.44 -2.26 -11.28
N THR A 38 -3.97 -1.05 -11.52
CA THR A 38 -4.05 0.03 -10.53
C THR A 38 -5.32 0.00 -9.68
N ALA A 39 -6.28 -0.89 -9.97
CA ALA A 39 -7.46 -1.12 -9.12
C ALA A 39 -7.13 -1.63 -7.70
N GLY A 40 -5.86 -1.98 -7.42
CA GLY A 40 -5.38 -2.26 -6.07
C GLY A 40 -4.72 -1.08 -5.34
N HIS A 41 -4.48 0.07 -5.98
CA HIS A 41 -3.50 1.04 -5.46
C HIS A 41 -3.82 2.53 -5.63
N THR A 42 -5.03 2.94 -5.99
CA THR A 42 -5.42 4.35 -5.84
C THR A 42 -6.92 4.48 -5.64
N SER A 43 -7.35 4.83 -4.42
CA SER A 43 -8.62 5.54 -4.28
C SER A 43 -8.35 6.84 -3.52
N ASN A 44 -8.10 7.88 -4.31
CA ASN A 44 -8.41 9.24 -3.92
C ASN A 44 -9.93 9.33 -3.79
N ALA A 45 -10.44 9.12 -2.59
CA ALA A 45 -11.75 9.57 -2.16
C ALA A 45 -11.66 9.87 -0.66
N PRO A 46 -12.20 11.00 -0.16
CA PRO A 46 -12.34 11.23 1.27
C PRO A 46 -13.55 10.40 1.77
N ALA A 47 -13.56 9.11 1.48
CA ALA A 47 -14.43 8.19 2.17
C ALA A 47 -13.76 7.97 3.52
N ARG A 48 -14.43 8.40 4.58
CA ARG A 48 -14.13 8.01 5.95
C ARG A 48 -14.12 6.50 5.99
N ALA A 49 -12.94 5.91 5.75
CA ALA A 49 -12.78 4.47 5.71
C ALA A 49 -13.26 3.98 7.08
N PRO A 50 -14.28 3.10 7.15
CA PRO A 50 -14.60 2.47 8.41
C PRO A 50 -13.29 1.87 8.88
N ALA A 51 -12.87 2.21 10.11
CA ALA A 51 -11.70 1.61 10.72
C ALA A 51 -11.93 0.11 10.63
N ALA A 52 -11.34 -0.55 9.63
CA ALA A 52 -11.36 -1.99 9.54
C ALA A 52 -10.77 -2.41 10.88
N PRO A 53 -11.54 -3.13 11.72
CA PRO A 53 -11.12 -3.38 13.07
C PRO A 53 -9.77 -4.06 12.99
N VAL A 54 -8.75 -3.40 13.54
CA VAL A 54 -7.38 -3.87 13.67
C VAL A 54 -7.33 -5.25 14.38
N LEU A 55 -8.46 -5.66 14.95
CA LEU A 55 -8.75 -6.93 15.60
C LEU A 55 -8.98 -8.12 14.64
N LYS A 56 -9.43 -7.91 13.39
CA LYS A 56 -9.55 -9.03 12.41
C LYS A 56 -8.20 -9.65 12.04
N PRO A 57 -7.10 -8.89 11.81
CA PRO A 57 -5.79 -9.49 11.61
C PRO A 57 -5.23 -10.14 12.87
N ALA A 58 -5.65 -9.76 14.09
CA ALA A 58 -5.14 -10.37 15.32
C ALA A 58 -5.42 -11.89 15.41
N ARG A 59 -6.60 -12.35 14.98
CA ARG A 59 -6.90 -13.80 14.91
C ARG A 59 -6.03 -14.51 13.87
N ALA A 60 -5.89 -13.93 12.68
CA ALA A 60 -5.04 -14.49 11.63
C ALA A 60 -3.56 -14.53 12.07
N LEU A 61 -3.09 -13.53 12.82
CA LEU A 61 -1.76 -13.50 13.41
C LEU A 61 -1.59 -14.56 14.50
N ALA A 62 -2.62 -14.79 15.32
CA ALA A 62 -2.64 -15.86 16.31
C ALA A 62 -2.61 -17.26 15.67
N ASP A 63 -3.30 -17.47 14.56
CA ASP A 63 -3.24 -18.72 13.80
C ASP A 63 -1.84 -18.93 13.18
N LEU A 64 -1.23 -17.87 12.64
CA LEU A 64 0.13 -17.92 12.09
C LEU A 64 1.22 -18.14 13.15
N LEU A 65 0.99 -17.64 14.37
CA LEU A 65 1.82 -17.95 15.54
C LEU A 65 1.80 -19.45 15.85
N GLN A 66 0.62 -20.08 15.83
CA GLN A 66 0.49 -21.52 16.06
C GLN A 66 1.04 -22.36 14.90
N ALA A 67 0.93 -21.87 13.67
CA ALA A 67 1.47 -22.53 12.48
C ALA A 67 3.03 -22.51 12.41
N GLY A 68 3.70 -21.74 13.29
CA GLY A 68 5.16 -21.70 13.35
C GLY A 68 5.83 -21.08 12.11
N ALA A 69 5.13 -20.19 11.40
CA ALA A 69 5.59 -19.59 10.15
C ALA A 69 6.04 -18.12 10.34
N PRO A 70 7.31 -17.84 10.74
CA PRO A 70 7.78 -16.49 11.08
C PRO A 70 7.63 -15.50 9.95
N ARG A 71 8.03 -15.87 8.73
CA ARG A 71 7.94 -14.96 7.59
C ARG A 71 6.49 -14.55 7.30
N ALA A 72 5.57 -15.51 7.32
CA ALA A 72 4.15 -15.23 7.07
C ALA A 72 3.53 -14.37 8.19
N PHE A 73 3.88 -14.65 9.45
CA PHE A 73 3.48 -13.84 10.60
C PHE A 73 3.97 -12.39 10.47
N TYR A 74 5.27 -12.17 10.26
CA TYR A 74 5.83 -10.83 10.15
C TYR A 74 5.30 -10.08 8.92
N ASP A 75 5.04 -10.77 7.80
CA ASP A 75 4.49 -10.16 6.59
C ASP A 75 3.06 -9.67 6.82
N ALA A 76 2.23 -10.50 7.47
CA ALA A 76 0.87 -10.12 7.84
C ALA A 76 0.86 -8.95 8.85
N LEU A 77 1.75 -8.98 9.85
CA LEU A 77 1.88 -7.95 10.89
C LEU A 77 2.33 -6.62 10.29
N PHE A 78 3.33 -6.66 9.41
CA PHE A 78 3.86 -5.48 8.75
C PHE A 78 2.81 -4.87 7.80
N LYS A 79 2.11 -5.70 7.01
CA LYS A 79 1.02 -5.24 6.15
C LYS A 79 -0.12 -4.61 6.93
N SER A 80 -0.50 -5.15 8.09
CA SER A 80 -1.56 -4.55 8.92
C SER A 80 -1.11 -3.21 9.49
N LEU A 81 0.15 -3.09 9.92
CA LEU A 81 0.75 -1.83 10.37
C LEU A 81 0.76 -0.79 9.25
N GLN A 82 1.26 -1.16 8.08
CA GLN A 82 1.33 -0.31 6.89
C GLN A 82 -0.06 0.16 6.44
N HIS A 83 -1.05 -0.74 6.45
CA HIS A 83 -2.43 -0.39 6.14
C HIS A 83 -3.02 0.59 7.16
N TYR A 84 -2.76 0.37 8.46
CA TYR A 84 -3.21 1.29 9.50
C TYR A 84 -2.63 2.69 9.31
N LEU A 85 -1.32 2.79 9.08
CA LEU A 85 -0.65 4.06 8.87
C LEU A 85 -1.07 4.72 7.55
N SER A 86 -1.29 3.97 6.48
CA SER A 86 -1.75 4.55 5.21
C SER A 86 -3.16 5.16 5.34
N VAL A 87 -4.08 4.49 6.05
CA VAL A 87 -5.42 5.01 6.32
C VAL A 87 -5.37 6.24 7.24
N ARG A 88 -4.50 6.24 8.26
CA ARG A 88 -4.43 7.34 9.23
C ARG A 88 -3.67 8.54 8.70
N LEU A 89 -2.56 8.34 8.01
CA LEU A 89 -1.67 9.39 7.52
C LEU A 89 -1.99 9.82 6.07
N MET A 90 -2.87 9.10 5.37
CA MET A 90 -3.19 9.34 3.95
C MET A 90 -1.94 9.35 3.06
N LEU A 91 -0.92 8.57 3.43
CA LEU A 91 0.34 8.49 2.69
C LEU A 91 0.26 7.44 1.57
N SER A 92 0.92 7.74 0.46
CA SER A 92 1.16 6.77 -0.62
C SER A 92 2.21 5.73 -0.17
N PRO A 93 2.16 4.47 -0.64
CA PRO A 93 3.12 3.42 -0.26
C PRO A 93 4.58 3.82 -0.48
N VAL A 94 4.85 4.60 -1.52
CA VAL A 94 6.20 5.10 -1.86
C VAL A 94 6.73 6.08 -0.82
N GLN A 95 5.84 6.78 -0.11
CA GLN A 95 6.19 7.75 0.92
C GLN A 95 6.25 7.13 2.32
N MET A 96 5.97 5.84 2.47
CA MET A 96 5.85 5.19 3.78
C MET A 96 7.21 4.74 4.31
N THR A 97 8.07 5.72 4.58
CA THR A 97 9.39 5.54 5.19
C THR A 97 9.35 5.90 6.67
N GLN A 98 10.27 5.35 7.48
CA GLN A 98 10.38 5.68 8.91
C GLN A 98 10.44 7.19 9.17
N GLU A 99 11.19 7.92 8.34
CA GLU A 99 11.33 9.37 8.44
C GLU A 99 10.03 10.11 8.18
N ASN A 100 9.30 9.72 7.13
CA ASN A 100 8.02 10.35 6.79
C ASN A 100 6.93 10.04 7.82
N VAL A 101 6.88 8.79 8.31
CA VAL A 101 5.96 8.38 9.38
C VAL A 101 6.25 9.19 10.64
N ARG A 102 7.53 9.33 11.03
CA ARG A 102 7.94 10.16 12.18
C ARG A 102 7.46 11.60 12.03
N ARG A 103 7.73 12.23 10.88
CA ARG A 103 7.34 13.61 10.60
C ARG A 103 5.82 13.80 10.69
N GLN A 104 5.06 12.94 10.02
CA GLN A 104 3.60 13.01 9.98
C GLN A 104 2.95 12.77 11.35
N LEU A 105 3.48 11.86 12.17
CA LEU A 105 2.98 11.66 13.54
C LEU A 105 3.36 12.83 14.45
N SER A 106 4.54 13.42 14.26
CA SER A 106 4.98 14.61 14.98
C SER A 106 4.12 15.83 14.64
N GLU A 107 3.75 16.01 13.37
CA GLU A 107 2.85 17.08 12.91
C GLU A 107 1.45 16.97 13.56
N ARG A 108 1.06 15.77 13.99
CA ARG A 108 -0.19 15.51 14.72
C ARG A 108 -0.04 15.58 16.25
N ASN A 109 1.05 16.15 16.75
CA ASN A 109 1.35 16.28 18.18
C ASN A 109 1.39 14.94 18.95
N ILE A 110 1.71 13.83 18.29
CA ILE A 110 1.92 12.56 19.00
C ILE A 110 3.26 12.62 19.78
N PRO A 111 3.30 12.14 21.04
CA PRO A 111 4.53 12.10 21.82
C PRO A 111 5.66 11.34 21.12
N SER A 112 6.87 11.88 21.18
CA SER A 112 8.07 11.28 20.57
C SER A 112 8.33 9.86 21.06
N GLY A 113 8.02 9.55 22.33
CA GLY A 113 8.11 8.20 22.89
C GLY A 113 7.24 7.19 22.14
N THR A 114 5.97 7.51 21.90
CA THR A 114 5.05 6.65 21.14
C THR A 114 5.48 6.46 19.69
N ILE A 115 6.03 7.51 19.08
CA ILE A 115 6.58 7.42 17.71
C ILE A 115 7.79 6.49 17.69
N GLN A 116 8.68 6.59 18.69
CA GLN A 116 9.85 5.73 18.82
C GLN A 116 9.46 4.26 19.01
N ASP A 117 8.46 3.99 19.87
CA ASP A 117 7.94 2.64 20.09
C ASP A 117 7.38 2.04 18.79
N LEU A 118 6.62 2.82 18.03
CA LEU A 118 6.12 2.41 16.71
C LEU A 118 7.26 2.09 15.74
N LEU A 119 8.26 2.96 15.65
CA LEU A 119 9.40 2.76 14.76
C LEU A 119 10.23 1.55 15.17
N SER A 120 10.32 1.23 16.46
CA SER A 120 11.00 0.03 16.96
C SER A 120 10.29 -1.24 16.46
N VAL A 121 8.96 -1.30 16.55
CA VAL A 121 8.16 -2.43 16.05
C VAL A 121 8.29 -2.56 14.54
N TRP A 122 8.22 -1.43 13.82
CA TRP A 122 8.44 -1.38 12.37
C TRP A 122 9.82 -1.97 12.00
N GLN A 123 10.87 -1.52 12.68
CA GLN A 123 12.23 -1.96 12.44
C GLN A 123 12.41 -3.46 12.72
N THR A 124 11.83 -3.99 13.80
CA THR A 124 11.86 -5.43 14.08
C THR A 124 11.18 -6.24 12.97
N CYS A 125 10.04 -5.75 12.45
CA CYS A 125 9.37 -6.40 11.33
C CYS A 125 10.22 -6.37 10.05
N GLU A 126 10.84 -5.24 9.72
CA GLU A 126 11.74 -5.12 8.56
C GLU A 126 12.96 -6.03 8.69
N GLN A 127 13.58 -6.11 9.86
CA GLN A 127 14.71 -7.00 10.11
C GLN A 127 14.31 -8.48 9.96
N ALA A 128 13.14 -8.86 10.45
CA ALA A 128 12.64 -10.20 10.29
C ALA A 128 12.35 -10.53 8.81
N LEU A 129 11.73 -9.61 8.06
CA LEU A 129 11.32 -9.85 6.68
C LEU A 129 12.47 -9.76 5.67
N PHE A 130 13.29 -8.72 5.77
CA PHE A 130 14.29 -8.37 4.76
C PHE A 130 15.71 -8.77 5.15
N ALA A 131 16.07 -8.69 6.44
CA ALA A 131 17.39 -9.14 6.92
C ALA A 131 17.41 -10.63 7.28
N GLY A 132 16.28 -11.32 7.18
CA GLY A 132 16.16 -12.75 7.44
C GLY A 132 16.27 -13.16 8.91
N GLN A 133 16.28 -12.18 9.84
CA GLN A 133 16.36 -12.41 11.29
C GLN A 133 15.00 -12.86 11.84
N THR A 134 14.55 -14.03 11.39
CA THR A 134 13.25 -14.61 11.76
C THR A 134 13.38 -15.52 12.97
N GLN A 135 13.18 -14.99 14.17
CA GLN A 135 13.07 -15.80 15.39
C GLN A 135 11.60 -16.06 15.73
N ALA A 136 11.18 -17.32 15.63
CA ALA A 136 9.81 -17.73 15.98
C ALA A 136 9.50 -17.49 17.47
N THR A 137 10.51 -17.61 18.34
CA THR A 137 10.43 -17.31 19.78
C THR A 137 10.09 -15.84 20.07
N GLN A 138 10.39 -14.92 19.15
CA GLN A 138 10.15 -13.49 19.33
C GLN A 138 8.80 -13.02 18.76
N MET A 139 8.10 -13.83 17.98
CA MET A 139 6.81 -13.47 17.38
C MET A 139 5.74 -13.07 18.44
N PRO A 140 5.58 -13.79 19.58
CA PRO A 140 4.55 -13.43 20.56
C PRO A 140 4.86 -12.09 21.24
N ALA A 141 6.14 -11.81 21.47
CA ALA A 141 6.59 -10.55 22.06
C ALA A 141 6.36 -9.39 21.10
N THR A 142 6.70 -9.55 19.82
CA THR A 142 6.45 -8.53 18.78
C THR A 142 4.97 -8.27 18.56
N LEU A 143 4.11 -9.29 18.63
CA LEU A 143 2.66 -9.08 18.56
C LEU A 143 2.15 -8.20 19.70
N ARG A 144 2.58 -8.47 20.95
CA ARG A 144 2.17 -7.65 22.10
C ARG A 144 2.64 -6.21 21.98
N SER A 145 3.90 -5.99 21.59
CA SER A 145 4.42 -4.64 21.39
C SER A 145 3.64 -3.90 20.30
N TYR A 146 3.29 -4.57 19.21
CA TYR A 146 2.44 -4.01 18.14
C TYR A 146 1.07 -3.58 18.67
N GLU A 147 0.38 -4.44 19.42
CA GLU A 147 -0.94 -4.14 19.98
C GLU A 147 -0.90 -2.96 20.97
N GLN A 148 0.11 -2.93 21.85
CA GLN A 148 0.31 -1.83 22.80
C GLN A 148 0.52 -0.49 22.08
N VAL A 149 1.40 -0.47 21.09
CA VAL A 149 1.70 0.71 20.28
C VAL A 149 0.45 1.21 19.57
N LEU A 150 -0.31 0.31 18.95
CA LEU A 150 -1.56 0.67 18.28
C LEU A 150 -2.60 1.23 19.23
N GLN A 151 -2.76 0.65 20.42
CA GLN A 151 -3.72 1.12 21.42
C GLN A 151 -3.37 2.54 21.88
N VAL A 152 -2.08 2.83 22.11
CA VAL A 152 -1.60 4.17 22.48
C VAL A 152 -1.81 5.15 21.31
N LEU A 153 -1.47 4.75 20.08
CA LEU A 153 -1.69 5.56 18.88
C LEU A 153 -3.17 5.87 18.65
N GLU A 154 -4.05 4.89 18.81
CA GLU A 154 -5.49 5.10 18.62
C GLU A 154 -6.04 6.07 19.67
N LYS A 155 -5.58 5.97 20.92
CA LYS A 155 -5.95 6.90 21.98
C LYS A 155 -5.49 8.33 21.66
N SER A 156 -4.23 8.50 21.26
CA SER A 156 -3.65 9.81 20.92
C SER A 156 -4.23 10.44 19.65
N LEU A 157 -4.72 9.63 18.72
CA LEU A 157 -5.36 10.12 17.47
C LEU A 157 -6.86 10.40 17.62
N ARG A 158 -7.49 9.92 18.70
CA ARG A 158 -8.91 10.13 18.98
C ARG A 158 -9.16 11.36 19.86
N SER A 159 -8.20 11.72 20.72
CA SER A 159 -8.21 12.95 21.51
C SER A 159 -7.90 14.17 20.66
#